data_AF-A0A7C5P8T9-F1
#
_entry.id   AF-A0A7C5P8T9-F1
#
_cell.length_a   1.000
_cell.length_b   1.000
_cell.length_c   1.000
_cell.angle_alpha   90.00
_cell.angle_beta   90.00
_cell.angle_gamma   90.00
#
_symmetry.space_group_name_H-M   'P 1'
#
loop_
_entity.id
_entity.type
_entity.pdbx_description
1 polymer ?
#
loop_
_entity_poly.entity_id
_entity_poly.type
_entity_poly.pdbx_seq_one_letter_code
_entity_poly.pdbx_strand_id
1 'polypeptide(L)'
;MGRSKKNPDIQRYVGRRHTPTYSCWANMKQRCLNPSHPSYRNYGARGITICDRWLDFENFYEDMGEKPDGLTIDRVDNNGNYEPNNCRWATWKEQVQNQRSRVEDWIFAAIHKDGRIVACNYRGKFAKEYGLDVTDVGRCLDGELEECDGWRFKQLTKGSDIELIRDAKLLF
;
A
#
# COMPACT_ATOMS: atom_id res chain seq x y z
N MET A 1 -24.92 -31.40 8.93
CA MET A 1 -23.49 -31.45 8.56
C MET A 1 -23.37 -31.29 7.05
N GLY A 2 -23.29 -30.06 6.55
CA GLY A 2 -23.10 -29.78 5.12
C GLY A 2 -21.61 -29.76 4.80
N ARG A 3 -21.10 -30.80 4.12
CA ARG A 3 -19.76 -30.73 3.52
C ARG A 3 -19.85 -29.76 2.34
N SER A 4 -19.26 -28.58 2.50
CA SER A 4 -19.07 -27.63 1.40
C SER A 4 -18.30 -28.35 0.28
N LYS A 5 -18.87 -28.39 -0.92
CA LYS A 5 -18.25 -29.00 -2.10
C LYS A 5 -17.05 -28.13 -2.45
N LYS A 6 -15.82 -28.60 -2.17
CA LYS A 6 -14.59 -27.88 -2.56
C LYS A 6 -14.58 -27.70 -4.08
N ASN A 7 -14.29 -26.49 -4.54
CA ASN A 7 -14.21 -26.14 -5.96
C ASN A 7 -13.20 -27.08 -6.67
N PRO A 8 -13.60 -27.80 -7.74
CA PRO A 8 -12.74 -28.78 -8.41
C PRO A 8 -11.42 -28.19 -8.94
N ASP A 9 -11.38 -26.90 -9.23
CA ASP A 9 -10.15 -26.22 -9.66
C ASP A 9 -9.11 -26.19 -8.54
N ILE A 10 -9.52 -25.97 -7.28
CA ILE A 10 -8.61 -25.88 -6.12
C ILE A 10 -7.84 -27.20 -5.92
N GLN A 11 -8.49 -28.36 -6.13
CA GLN A 11 -7.83 -29.67 -6.01
C GLN A 11 -6.67 -29.85 -7.01
N ARG A 12 -6.73 -29.21 -8.19
CA ARG A 12 -5.66 -29.26 -9.19
C ARG A 12 -4.40 -28.52 -8.76
N TYR A 13 -4.54 -27.45 -7.96
CA TYR A 13 -3.41 -26.63 -7.50
C TYR A 13 -2.84 -27.10 -6.16
N VAL A 14 -3.68 -27.60 -5.24
CA VAL A 14 -3.24 -28.10 -3.92
C VAL A 14 -2.36 -29.36 -4.06
N GLY A 15 -2.55 -30.16 -5.11
CA GLY A 15 -1.72 -31.35 -5.39
C GLY A 15 -0.41 -31.07 -6.14
N ARG A 16 -0.21 -29.87 -6.72
CA ARG A 16 0.96 -29.55 -7.55
C ARG A 16 1.66 -28.31 -7.00
N ARG A 17 2.67 -28.53 -6.15
CA ARG A 17 3.61 -27.52 -5.60
C ARG A 17 4.44 -26.74 -6.66
N HIS A 18 4.05 -26.82 -7.94
CA HIS A 18 4.79 -26.31 -9.10
C HIS A 18 3.97 -25.36 -9.99
N THR A 19 2.81 -24.87 -9.53
CA THR A 19 2.05 -23.88 -10.31
C THR A 19 2.61 -22.46 -10.10
N PRO A 20 2.47 -21.55 -11.09
CA PRO A 20 2.86 -20.15 -10.93
C PRO A 20 2.17 -19.47 -9.74
N THR A 21 0.88 -19.75 -9.54
CA THR A 21 0.08 -19.22 -8.43
C THR A 21 0.60 -19.69 -7.08
N TYR A 22 0.85 -20.99 -6.91
CA TYR A 22 1.40 -21.54 -5.66
C TYR A 22 2.80 -21.01 -5.37
N SER A 23 3.66 -20.93 -6.39
CA SER A 23 5.00 -20.37 -6.27
C SER A 23 4.96 -18.90 -5.82
N CYS A 24 4.01 -18.12 -6.33
CA CYS A 24 3.82 -16.73 -5.96
C CYS A 24 3.41 -16.57 -4.49
N TRP A 25 2.41 -17.33 -4.04
CA TRP A 25 1.96 -17.38 -2.65
C TRP A 25 3.07 -17.84 -1.69
N ALA A 26 3.81 -18.90 -2.05
CA ALA A 26 4.91 -19.40 -1.26
C ALA A 26 6.01 -18.33 -1.12
N ASN A 27 6.36 -17.63 -2.21
CA ASN A 27 7.34 -16.55 -2.18
C ASN A 27 6.86 -15.35 -1.34
N MET A 28 5.57 -15.00 -1.40
CA MET A 28 4.96 -13.99 -0.52
C MET A 28 5.18 -14.36 0.97
N LYS A 29 4.90 -15.60 1.37
CA LYS A 29 5.15 -16.10 2.74
C LYS A 29 6.61 -16.02 3.12
N GLN A 30 7.52 -16.43 2.25
CA GLN A 30 8.96 -16.35 2.51
C GLN A 30 9.43 -14.92 2.75
N ARG A 31 8.98 -13.95 1.93
CA ARG A 31 9.35 -12.53 2.10
C ARG A 31 8.90 -11.96 3.44
N CYS A 32 7.72 -12.35 3.94
CA CYS A 32 7.16 -11.76 5.17
C CYS A 32 7.56 -12.51 6.45
N LEU A 33 7.71 -13.84 6.39
CA LEU A 33 7.78 -14.69 7.59
C LEU A 33 9.13 -15.37 7.79
N ASN A 34 10.03 -15.35 6.80
CA ASN A 34 11.35 -15.98 6.91
C ASN A 34 12.47 -14.93 7.03
N PRO A 35 13.04 -14.72 8.24
CA PRO A 35 14.15 -13.78 8.47
C PRO A 35 15.40 -14.02 7.63
N SER A 36 15.62 -15.27 7.17
CA SER A 36 16.76 -15.63 6.32
C SER A 36 16.55 -15.31 4.83
N HIS A 37 15.33 -14.96 4.42
CA HIS A 37 15.04 -14.68 3.02
C HIS A 37 15.70 -13.36 2.59
N PRO A 38 16.37 -13.27 1.43
CA PRO A 38 17.11 -12.06 1.03
C PRO A 38 16.27 -10.78 1.04
N SER A 39 15.00 -10.89 0.68
CA SER A 39 14.07 -9.75 0.67
C SER A 39 13.45 -9.43 2.03
N TYR A 40 13.64 -10.24 3.09
CA TYR A 40 12.93 -10.08 4.37
C TYR A 40 13.07 -8.68 4.97
N ARG A 41 14.26 -8.07 4.84
CA ARG A 41 14.53 -6.70 5.29
C ARG A 41 13.56 -5.67 4.71
N ASN A 42 13.06 -5.90 3.49
CA ASN A 42 12.14 -5.00 2.80
C ASN A 42 10.65 -5.31 3.04
N TYR A 43 10.36 -6.38 3.78
CA TYR A 43 9.00 -6.88 4.06
C TYR A 43 8.86 -7.19 5.56
N GLY A 44 9.11 -8.42 6.00
CA GLY A 44 8.88 -8.83 7.39
C GLY A 44 9.59 -7.96 8.43
N ALA A 45 10.83 -7.54 8.18
CA ALA A 45 11.55 -6.65 9.10
C ALA A 45 10.92 -5.24 9.24
N ARG A 46 10.05 -4.84 8.30
CA ARG A 46 9.27 -3.60 8.37
C ARG A 46 7.91 -3.77 9.06
N GLY A 47 7.59 -4.97 9.53
CA GLY A 47 6.27 -5.28 10.09
C GLY A 47 5.19 -5.56 9.04
N ILE A 48 5.56 -5.77 7.77
CA ILE A 48 4.60 -6.21 6.74
C ILE A 48 4.28 -7.69 6.99
N THR A 49 3.00 -7.98 7.19
CA THR A 49 2.49 -9.32 7.45
C THR A 49 1.53 -9.80 6.36
N ILE A 50 0.99 -10.99 6.55
CA ILE A 50 -0.01 -11.64 5.71
C ILE A 50 -1.22 -11.86 6.61
N CYS A 51 -2.43 -11.59 6.13
CA CYS A 51 -3.62 -11.89 6.91
C CYS A 51 -3.73 -13.39 7.19
N ASP A 52 -4.27 -13.78 8.35
CA ASP A 52 -4.30 -15.18 8.79
C ASP A 52 -4.98 -16.09 7.77
N ARG A 53 -6.03 -15.59 7.11
CA ARG A 53 -6.75 -16.31 6.04
C ARG A 53 -5.82 -16.76 4.92
N TRP A 54 -4.85 -15.94 4.51
CA TRP A 54 -3.92 -16.24 3.42
C TRP A 54 -2.71 -17.07 3.85
N LEU A 55 -2.64 -17.49 5.12
CA LEU A 55 -1.67 -18.51 5.54
C LEU A 55 -1.99 -19.89 4.97
N ASP A 56 -3.24 -20.10 4.53
CA ASP A 56 -3.71 -21.25 3.75
C ASP A 56 -3.83 -20.88 2.27
N PHE A 57 -3.29 -21.73 1.39
CA PHE A 57 -3.23 -21.45 -0.05
C PHE A 57 -4.63 -21.45 -0.69
N GLU A 58 -5.53 -22.31 -0.24
CA GLU A 58 -6.88 -22.43 -0.78
C GLU A 58 -7.67 -21.13 -0.63
N ASN A 59 -7.53 -20.45 0.51
CA ASN A 59 -8.19 -19.18 0.74
C ASN A 59 -7.55 -18.06 -0.09
N PHE A 60 -6.21 -18.07 -0.22
CA PHE A 60 -5.52 -17.15 -1.13
C PHE A 60 -6.01 -17.32 -2.57
N TYR A 61 -6.16 -18.57 -3.04
CA TYR A 61 -6.63 -18.87 -4.38
C TYR A 61 -8.11 -18.49 -4.56
N GLU A 62 -8.95 -18.70 -3.55
CA GLU A 62 -10.35 -18.27 -3.57
C GLU A 62 -10.47 -16.75 -3.73
N ASP A 63 -9.62 -15.99 -3.04
CA ASP A 63 -9.68 -14.52 -3.05
C ASP A 63 -9.01 -13.91 -4.29
N MET A 64 -7.89 -14.47 -4.76
CA MET A 64 -7.07 -13.90 -5.84
C MET A 64 -7.26 -14.56 -7.20
N GLY A 65 -7.78 -15.79 -7.24
CA GLY A 65 -7.84 -16.61 -8.44
C GLY A 65 -6.47 -17.11 -8.94
N GLU A 66 -6.49 -17.68 -10.15
CA GLU A 66 -5.26 -18.09 -10.84
C GLU A 66 -4.43 -16.87 -11.24
N LYS A 67 -3.12 -16.93 -10.99
CA LYS A 67 -2.17 -15.91 -11.44
C LYS A 67 -2.17 -15.85 -12.97
N PRO A 68 -2.52 -14.72 -13.59
CA PRO A 68 -2.42 -14.58 -15.04
C PRO A 68 -0.95 -14.54 -15.50
N ASP A 69 -0.70 -14.98 -16.72
CA ASP A 69 0.63 -14.98 -17.32
C ASP A 69 1.22 -13.57 -17.38
N GLY A 70 2.52 -13.46 -17.07
CA GLY A 70 3.24 -12.18 -17.08
C GLY A 70 2.93 -11.22 -15.91
N LEU A 71 1.95 -11.53 -15.05
CA LEU A 71 1.62 -10.69 -13.88
C LEU A 71 2.27 -11.21 -12.60
N THR A 72 2.41 -10.36 -11.59
CA THR A 72 2.84 -10.77 -10.25
C THR A 72 1.97 -10.14 -9.16
N ILE A 73 2.08 -10.63 -7.94
CA ILE A 73 1.33 -10.06 -6.81
C ILE A 73 1.91 -8.70 -6.42
N ASP A 74 1.05 -7.69 -6.40
CA ASP A 74 1.35 -6.33 -6.00
C ASP A 74 0.51 -5.93 -4.78
N ARG A 75 1.04 -5.03 -3.95
CA ARG A 75 0.30 -4.43 -2.82
C ARG A 75 -0.08 -3.00 -3.17
N VAL A 76 -1.36 -2.68 -3.29
CA VAL A 76 -1.86 -1.37 -3.73
C VAL A 76 -1.30 -0.25 -2.84
N ASP A 77 -1.36 -0.43 -1.52
CA ASP A 77 -0.52 0.29 -0.57
C ASP A 77 0.72 -0.54 -0.23
N ASN A 78 1.88 -0.07 -0.69
CA ASN A 78 3.17 -0.72 -0.49
C ASN A 78 3.64 -0.75 0.99
N ASN A 79 3.03 0.06 1.87
CA ASN A 79 3.23 -0.01 3.32
C ASN A 79 2.22 -0.93 4.02
N GLY A 80 1.12 -1.29 3.38
CA GLY A 80 0.10 -2.20 3.91
C GLY A 80 0.47 -3.69 3.82
N ASN A 81 -0.38 -4.54 4.39
CA ASN A 81 -0.17 -5.99 4.48
C ASN A 81 -0.58 -6.74 3.21
N TYR A 82 -0.29 -8.03 3.13
CA TYR A 82 -0.87 -8.92 2.13
C TYR A 82 -2.26 -9.38 2.57
N GLU A 83 -3.29 -8.86 1.92
CA GLU A 83 -4.70 -9.15 2.17
C GLU A 83 -5.56 -8.84 0.93
N PRO A 84 -6.78 -9.40 0.81
CA PRO A 84 -7.61 -9.26 -0.39
C PRO A 84 -7.83 -7.81 -0.83
N ASN A 85 -8.03 -6.90 0.12
CA ASN A 85 -8.32 -5.50 -0.18
C ASN A 85 -7.08 -4.67 -0.54
N ASN A 86 -5.87 -5.19 -0.24
CA ASN A 86 -4.62 -4.49 -0.51
C ASN A 86 -3.81 -5.17 -1.63
N CYS A 87 -4.30 -6.23 -2.26
CA CYS A 87 -3.54 -7.00 -3.22
C CYS A 87 -4.22 -7.13 -4.58
N ARG A 88 -3.41 -7.16 -5.64
CA ARG A 88 -3.86 -7.34 -7.02
C ARG A 88 -2.81 -8.07 -7.85
N TRP A 89 -3.21 -8.64 -8.97
CA TRP A 89 -2.29 -9.02 -10.04
C TRP A 89 -1.89 -7.76 -10.82
N ALA A 90 -0.59 -7.53 -10.98
CA ALA A 90 -0.07 -6.37 -11.68
C ALA A 90 1.13 -6.73 -12.56
N THR A 91 1.34 -5.94 -13.60
CA THR A 91 2.53 -5.98 -14.44
C THR A 91 3.74 -5.40 -13.69
N TRP A 92 4.95 -5.75 -14.15
CA TRP A 92 6.18 -5.15 -13.64
C TRP A 92 6.18 -3.61 -13.72
N LYS A 93 5.57 -3.04 -14.77
CA LYS A 93 5.48 -1.58 -14.95
C LYS A 93 4.62 -0.94 -13.86
N GLU A 94 3.46 -1.53 -13.56
CA GLU A 94 2.57 -1.06 -12.49
C GLU A 94 3.23 -1.19 -11.11
N GLN A 95 3.96 -2.29 -10.88
CA GLN A 95 4.70 -2.47 -9.63
C GLN A 95 5.80 -1.44 -9.46
N VAL A 96 6.57 -1.13 -10.52
CA VAL A 96 7.61 -0.09 -10.49
C VAL A 96 7.01 1.28 -10.18
N GLN A 97 5.85 1.61 -10.76
CA GLN A 97 5.13 2.85 -10.44
C GLN A 97 4.63 2.88 -8.99
N ASN A 98 4.40 1.71 -8.38
CA ASN A 98 3.99 1.55 -6.99
C ASN A 98 5.18 1.32 -6.03
N GLN A 99 6.43 1.37 -6.52
CA GLN A 99 7.59 1.37 -5.65
C GLN A 99 7.61 2.66 -4.83
N ARG A 100 8.11 2.57 -3.59
CA ARG A 100 8.37 3.76 -2.76
C ARG A 100 9.13 4.78 -3.61
N SER A 101 8.46 5.89 -3.92
CA SER A 101 9.17 7.07 -4.36
C SER A 101 10.16 7.44 -3.25
N ARG A 102 11.41 7.74 -3.58
CA ARG A 102 12.33 8.45 -2.67
C ARG A 102 11.80 9.84 -2.26
N VAL A 103 10.67 10.24 -2.83
CA VAL A 103 10.01 11.50 -2.60
C VAL A 103 9.32 11.43 -1.25
N GLU A 104 10.11 11.80 -0.25
CA GLU A 104 9.75 12.52 0.96
C GLU A 104 9.04 11.72 2.06
N ASP A 105 9.84 11.24 3.01
CA ASP A 105 9.47 10.62 4.30
C ASP A 105 8.70 11.58 5.25
N TRP A 106 8.26 12.74 4.77
CA TRP A 106 7.52 13.73 5.55
C TRP A 106 6.09 13.89 5.02
N ILE A 107 5.13 13.97 5.95
CA ILE A 107 3.72 14.26 5.66
C ILE A 107 3.53 15.77 5.85
N PHE A 108 2.56 16.35 5.18
CA PHE A 108 2.03 17.67 5.48
C PHE A 108 0.52 17.64 5.63
N ALA A 109 0.01 18.59 6.40
CA ALA A 109 -1.41 18.91 6.44
C ALA A 109 -1.67 20.10 5.52
N ALA A 110 -2.60 19.96 4.58
CA ALA A 110 -3.15 21.02 3.77
C ALA A 110 -4.52 21.42 4.34
N ILE A 111 -4.72 22.70 4.61
CA ILE A 111 -5.92 23.25 5.24
C ILE A 111 -6.50 24.29 4.30
N HIS A 112 -7.68 24.01 3.74
CA HIS A 112 -8.39 24.95 2.89
C HIS A 112 -9.28 25.88 3.72
N LYS A 113 -9.49 27.10 3.23
CA LYS A 113 -10.36 28.12 3.85
C LYS A 113 -11.83 27.72 4.01
N ASP A 114 -12.31 26.71 3.27
CA ASP A 114 -13.66 26.15 3.43
C ASP A 114 -13.77 25.14 4.60
N GLY A 115 -12.66 24.88 5.30
CA GLY A 115 -12.60 23.93 6.41
C GLY A 115 -12.13 22.52 6.01
N ARG A 116 -11.89 22.25 4.72
CA ARG A 116 -11.31 20.97 4.27
C ARG A 116 -9.87 20.83 4.78
N ILE A 117 -9.51 19.68 5.34
CA ILE A 117 -8.14 19.35 5.72
C ILE A 117 -7.74 18.04 5.02
N VAL A 118 -6.51 17.97 4.52
CA VAL A 118 -5.98 16.81 3.81
C VAL A 118 -4.56 16.54 4.30
N ALA A 119 -4.30 15.33 4.77
CA ALA A 119 -2.93 14.88 5.05
C ALA A 119 -2.36 14.21 3.80
N CYS A 120 -1.15 14.61 3.37
CA CYS A 120 -0.51 14.06 2.18
C CYS A 120 1.01 14.01 2.37
N ASN A 121 1.68 13.07 1.70
CA ASN A 121 3.15 12.95 1.67
C ASN A 121 3.73 13.17 0.27
N TYR A 122 2.94 13.71 -0.65
CA TYR A 122 3.38 13.95 -2.01
C TYR A 122 2.74 15.20 -2.61
N ARG A 123 3.47 16.32 -2.52
CA ARG A 123 2.99 17.63 -3.01
C ARG A 123 2.55 17.62 -4.48
N GLY A 124 3.21 16.83 -5.33
CA GLY A 124 2.86 16.73 -6.75
C GLY A 124 1.50 16.07 -7.00
N LYS A 125 1.16 15.03 -6.23
CA LYS A 125 -0.16 14.41 -6.30
C LYS A 125 -1.24 15.33 -5.74
N PHE A 126 -0.96 15.96 -4.61
CA PHE A 126 -1.87 16.95 -4.01
C PHE A 126 -2.17 18.09 -5.00
N ALA A 127 -1.14 18.70 -5.57
CA ALA A 127 -1.28 19.78 -6.53
C ALA A 127 -2.13 19.36 -7.74
N LYS A 128 -1.88 18.17 -8.30
CA LYS A 128 -2.67 17.64 -9.42
C LYS A 128 -4.15 17.41 -9.06
N GLU A 129 -4.43 16.90 -7.87
CA GLU A 129 -5.79 16.58 -7.42
C GLU A 129 -6.64 17.85 -7.23
N TYR A 130 -6.04 18.90 -6.67
CA TYR A 130 -6.73 20.15 -6.36
C TYR A 130 -6.50 21.26 -7.39
N GLY A 131 -5.83 20.95 -8.51
CA GLY A 131 -5.59 21.89 -9.61
C GLY A 131 -4.63 23.05 -9.27
N LEU A 132 -3.67 22.81 -8.37
CA LEU A 132 -2.73 23.81 -7.88
C LEU A 132 -1.41 23.78 -8.64
N ASP A 133 -0.68 24.90 -8.61
CA ASP A 133 0.72 24.93 -9.03
C ASP A 133 1.61 24.22 -8.00
N VAL A 134 2.38 23.22 -8.46
CA VAL A 134 3.23 22.42 -7.57
C VAL A 134 4.37 23.23 -6.94
N THR A 135 4.80 24.31 -7.58
CA THR A 135 5.82 25.23 -7.08
C THR A 135 5.25 26.06 -5.94
N ASP A 136 4.05 26.60 -6.08
CA ASP A 136 3.40 27.38 -5.01
C ASP A 136 3.05 26.52 -3.79
N VAL A 137 2.63 25.26 -4.01
CA VAL A 137 2.50 24.29 -2.91
C VAL A 137 3.84 24.08 -2.20
N GLY A 138 4.94 23.97 -2.96
CA GLY A 138 6.29 23.88 -2.40
C GLY A 138 6.67 25.10 -1.56
N ARG A 139 6.48 26.30 -2.12
CA ARG A 139 6.75 27.57 -1.43
C ARG A 139 5.90 27.72 -0.16
N CYS A 140 4.66 27.23 -0.17
CA CYS A 140 3.85 27.20 1.05
C CYS A 140 4.43 26.28 2.12
N LEU A 141 4.89 25.09 1.73
CA LEU A 141 5.50 24.13 2.63
C LEU A 141 6.83 24.61 3.19
N ASP A 142 7.59 25.39 2.42
CA ASP A 142 8.86 25.99 2.82
C ASP A 142 8.67 27.28 3.66
N GLY A 143 7.42 27.76 3.80
CA GLY A 143 7.07 28.97 4.53
C GLY A 143 7.35 30.27 3.77
N GLU A 144 7.64 30.18 2.47
CA GLU A 144 7.86 31.33 1.57
C GLU A 144 6.56 31.94 1.04
N LEU A 145 5.47 31.18 1.06
CA LEU A 145 4.14 31.59 0.66
C LEU A 145 3.14 31.22 1.76
N GLU A 146 2.25 32.13 2.16
CA GLU A 146 1.30 31.83 3.24
C GLU A 146 0.18 30.90 2.79
N GLU A 147 -0.28 31.05 1.54
CA GLU A 147 -1.44 30.36 0.97
C GLU A 147 -1.32 30.25 -0.56
N CYS A 148 -1.81 29.14 -1.14
CA CYS A 148 -2.09 29.04 -2.57
C CYS A 148 -3.52 28.55 -2.81
N ASP A 149 -4.31 29.31 -3.57
CA ASP A 149 -5.72 29.03 -3.90
C ASP A 149 -6.60 28.62 -2.70
N GLY A 150 -6.47 29.32 -1.56
CA GLY A 150 -7.23 28.99 -0.34
C GLY A 150 -6.59 27.92 0.53
N TRP A 151 -5.48 27.31 0.12
CA TRP A 151 -4.78 26.25 0.87
C TRP A 151 -3.57 26.76 1.61
N ARG A 152 -3.52 26.45 2.91
CA ARG A 152 -2.35 26.63 3.77
C ARG A 152 -1.75 25.29 4.13
N PHE A 153 -0.44 25.24 4.37
CA PHE A 153 0.26 23.98 4.55
C PHE A 153 1.11 23.97 5.81
N LYS A 154 1.23 22.80 6.43
CA LYS A 154 2.10 22.59 7.59
C LYS A 154 2.86 21.27 7.42
N GLN A 155 4.18 21.35 7.37
CA GLN A 155 5.03 20.16 7.38
C GLN A 155 4.94 19.46 8.75
N LEU A 156 4.89 18.13 8.72
CA LEU A 156 4.79 17.26 9.89
C LEU A 156 6.06 16.39 9.88
N THR A 157 7.12 16.90 10.51
CA THR A 157 8.50 16.45 10.23
C THR A 157 9.08 15.48 11.24
N LYS A 158 8.43 15.18 12.37
CA LYS A 158 8.94 14.21 13.37
C LYS A 158 7.80 13.44 14.06
N GLY A 159 8.05 12.18 14.40
CA GLY A 159 7.06 11.15 14.75
C GLY A 159 6.03 11.46 15.86
N SER A 160 6.20 12.52 16.64
CA SER A 160 5.18 13.02 17.58
C SER A 160 3.97 13.68 16.90
N ASP A 161 4.14 14.21 15.69
CA ASP A 161 3.04 14.85 14.93
C ASP A 161 2.10 13.81 14.30
N ILE A 162 2.61 12.60 14.03
CA ILE A 162 1.84 11.49 13.44
C ILE A 162 0.83 10.92 14.45
N GLU A 163 1.18 10.86 15.74
CA GLU A 163 0.22 10.51 16.80
C GLU A 163 -0.82 11.62 17.02
N LEU A 164 -0.43 12.89 16.90
CA LEU A 164 -1.36 14.00 17.00
C LEU A 164 -2.46 13.97 15.92
N ILE A 165 -2.16 13.50 14.70
CA ILE A 165 -3.14 13.28 13.62
C ILE A 165 -4.01 12.04 13.88
N ARG A 166 -3.46 11.02 14.57
CA ARG A 166 -4.23 9.83 14.97
C ARG A 166 -5.20 10.13 16.11
N ASP A 167 -4.79 10.99 17.05
CA ASP A 167 -5.53 11.31 18.28
C ASP A 167 -6.51 12.48 18.10
N ALA A 168 -6.15 13.48 17.28
CA ALA A 168 -7.12 14.46 16.81
C ALA A 168 -7.99 13.80 15.74
N LYS A 169 -9.04 13.08 16.13
CA LYS A 169 -10.06 12.45 15.27
C LYS A 169 -10.56 13.34 14.10
N LEU A 170 -9.80 13.53 13.01
CA LEU A 170 -10.14 14.46 11.92
C LEU A 170 -9.32 14.10 10.66
N LEU A 171 -9.87 13.67 9.54
CA LEU A 171 -11.23 13.84 9.03
C LEU A 171 -11.78 12.54 8.40
N PHE A 172 -12.69 11.88 9.13
CA PHE A 172 -13.82 11.15 8.56
C PHE A 172 -15.09 11.82 9.07
#